data_AF-A0A285DS65-F1
#
_entry.id   AF-A0A285DS65-F1
#
_cell.length_a   1.000
_cell.length_b   1.000
_cell.length_c   1.000
_cell.angle_alpha   90.00
_cell.angle_beta   90.00
_cell.angle_gamma   90.00
#
_symmetry.space_group_name_H-M   'P 1'
#
loop_
_entity.id
_entity.type
_entity.pdbx_description
1 polymer ?
#
loop_
_entity_poly.entity_id
_entity_poly.type
_entity_poly.pdbx_seq_one_letter_code
_entity_poly.pdbx_strand_id
1 'polypeptide(L)'
;MTSSPNSPDQAWVLKVTIWAAPAADLQWKAQLNRLRPLASFDDTTKTWQTRLGALDLEGLNVLQALLDAASAHGTRVRLEPAPVPEFWDGPVLTRGPDVAALLEAQAGQGRPLGQLPMA
;
A
#
# COMPACT_ATOMS: atom_id res chain seq x y z
N MET A 1 14.77 -22.91 0.99
CA MET A 1 15.35 -21.57 0.80
C MET A 1 14.21 -20.63 0.49
N THR A 2 13.72 -19.90 1.48
CA THR A 2 12.72 -18.84 1.28
C THR A 2 13.49 -17.57 1.01
N SER A 3 13.56 -17.16 -0.26
CA SER A 3 14.18 -15.90 -0.66
C SER A 3 13.59 -14.76 0.16
N SER A 4 14.45 -13.99 0.83
CA SER A 4 14.03 -12.76 1.50
C SER A 4 13.35 -11.85 0.47
N PRO A 5 12.22 -11.21 0.77
CA PRO A 5 11.57 -10.25 -0.12
C PRO A 5 12.41 -8.98 -0.40
N ASN A 6 13.63 -8.90 0.14
CA ASN A 6 14.58 -7.80 0.02
C ASN A 6 15.69 -8.07 -1.02
N SER A 7 15.52 -9.04 -1.92
CA SER A 7 16.49 -9.24 -2.99
C SER A 7 16.50 -8.04 -3.97
N PRO A 8 17.67 -7.56 -4.40
CA PRO A 8 17.81 -6.35 -5.22
C PRO A 8 17.14 -6.42 -6.61
N ASP A 9 16.73 -7.60 -7.06
CA ASP A 9 16.07 -7.87 -8.34
C ASP A 9 14.55 -8.09 -8.24
N GLN A 10 13.93 -7.89 -7.06
CA GLN A 10 12.56 -8.37 -6.85
C GLN A 10 11.49 -7.34 -7.20
N ALA A 11 10.58 -7.74 -8.09
CA ALA A 11 9.37 -7.01 -8.43
C ALA A 11 8.51 -6.73 -7.19
N TRP A 12 7.82 -5.59 -7.18
CA TRP A 12 6.98 -5.15 -6.06
C TRP A 12 5.70 -4.45 -6.55
N VAL A 13 4.75 -4.29 -5.64
CA VAL A 13 3.52 -3.52 -5.86
C VAL A 13 3.38 -2.45 -4.78
N LEU A 14 2.81 -1.30 -5.12
CA LEU A 14 2.51 -0.26 -4.15
C LEU A 14 1.24 -0.65 -3.38
N LYS A 15 1.38 -0.92 -2.09
CA LYS A 15 0.24 -1.08 -1.19
C LYS A 15 -0.19 0.29 -0.68
N VAL A 16 -1.48 0.59 -0.87
CA VAL A 16 -2.11 1.80 -0.36
C VAL A 16 -3.08 1.39 0.75
N THR A 17 -2.92 1.96 1.93
CA THR A 17 -3.78 1.74 3.09
C THR A 17 -4.40 3.06 3.54
N ILE A 18 -5.71 3.10 3.69
CA ILE A 18 -6.47 4.29 4.11
C ILE A 18 -7.34 3.91 5.29
N TRP A 19 -7.35 4.75 6.32
CA TRP A 19 -8.19 4.50 7.48
C TRP A 19 -9.64 4.89 7.17
N ALA A 20 -10.57 4.08 7.66
CA ALA A 20 -11.98 4.41 7.62
C ALA A 20 -12.24 5.68 8.45
N ALA A 21 -13.17 6.52 7.98
CA ALA A 21 -13.66 7.62 8.79
C ALA A 21 -14.39 7.09 10.04
N PRO A 22 -14.30 7.76 11.20
CA PRO A 22 -15.16 7.46 12.33
C PRO A 22 -16.63 7.61 11.91
N ALA A 23 -17.44 6.62 12.28
CA ALA A 23 -18.78 6.42 11.74
C ALA A 23 -19.75 7.57 12.09
N ALA A 24 -19.88 8.52 11.17
CA ALA A 24 -21.16 9.18 10.91
C ALA A 24 -21.81 8.44 9.72
N ASP A 25 -22.92 7.75 9.94
CA ASP A 25 -23.49 6.75 9.02
C ASP A 25 -23.63 7.20 7.55
N LEU A 26 -23.92 8.48 7.32
CA LEU A 26 -24.04 9.05 5.97
C LEU A 26 -22.69 9.25 5.28
N GLN A 27 -21.67 9.69 6.02
CA GLN A 27 -20.32 9.88 5.48
C GLN A 27 -19.63 8.54 5.20
N TRP A 28 -19.87 7.56 6.08
CA TRP A 28 -19.41 6.19 5.89
C TRP A 28 -19.97 5.55 4.62
N LYS A 29 -21.28 5.67 4.36
CA LYS A 29 -21.90 5.14 3.13
C LYS A 29 -21.36 5.81 1.86
N ALA A 30 -21.13 7.12 1.90
CA ALA A 30 -20.55 7.85 0.78
C ALA A 30 -19.11 7.39 0.49
N GLN A 31 -18.29 7.24 1.54
CA GLN A 31 -16.93 6.71 1.44
C GLN A 31 -16.95 5.27 0.89
N LEU A 32 -17.83 4.41 1.40
CA LEU A 32 -17.95 3.02 0.99
C LEU A 32 -18.32 2.88 -0.48
N ASN A 33 -19.30 3.64 -0.97
CA ASN A 33 -19.70 3.60 -2.38
C ASN A 33 -18.58 4.06 -3.33
N ARG A 34 -17.78 5.05 -2.90
CA ARG A 34 -16.68 5.60 -3.69
C ARG A 34 -15.45 4.69 -3.69
N LEU A 35 -15.13 4.05 -2.56
CA LEU A 35 -13.90 3.26 -2.39
C LEU A 35 -14.05 1.78 -2.72
N ARG A 36 -15.25 1.20 -2.59
CA ARG A 36 -15.51 -0.21 -2.91
C ARG A 36 -15.05 -0.66 -4.31
N PRO A 37 -15.19 0.12 -5.40
CA PRO A 37 -14.67 -0.31 -6.70
C PRO A 37 -13.13 -0.24 -6.80
N LEU A 38 -12.46 0.48 -5.89
CA LEU A 38 -11.03 0.79 -5.98
C LEU A 38 -10.18 0.04 -4.95
N ALA A 39 -10.78 -0.34 -3.83
CA ALA A 39 -10.10 -0.90 -2.68
C ALA A 39 -10.98 -1.92 -1.95
N SER A 40 -10.32 -2.89 -1.32
CA SER A 40 -10.96 -3.86 -0.43
C SER A 40 -11.00 -3.30 0.99
N PHE A 41 -12.12 -3.47 1.67
CA PHE A 41 -12.24 -3.09 3.07
C PHE A 41 -11.83 -4.24 4.00
N ASP A 42 -10.94 -3.97 4.94
CA ASP A 42 -10.56 -4.86 6.04
C ASP A 42 -11.29 -4.42 7.31
N ASP A 43 -12.27 -5.23 7.72
CA ASP A 43 -13.09 -4.95 8.90
C ASP A 43 -12.31 -5.08 10.23
N THR A 44 -11.22 -5.85 10.24
CA THR A 44 -10.41 -6.07 11.44
C THR A 44 -9.61 -4.81 11.77
N THR A 45 -8.95 -4.24 10.77
CA THR A 45 -8.12 -3.03 10.93
C THR A 45 -8.89 -1.74 10.69
N LYS A 46 -10.15 -1.82 10.23
CA LYS A 46 -10.98 -0.71 9.78
C LYS A 46 -10.25 0.14 8.73
N THR A 47 -9.66 -0.53 7.74
CA THR A 47 -8.89 0.11 6.66
C THR A 47 -9.39 -0.30 5.28
N TRP A 48 -9.23 0.60 4.32
CA TRP A 48 -9.31 0.33 2.90
C TRP A 48 -7.92 0.03 2.36
N GLN A 49 -7.79 -1.04 1.59
CA GLN A 49 -6.52 -1.49 1.04
C GLN A 49 -6.63 -1.71 -0.46
N THR A 50 -5.66 -1.21 -1.21
CA THR A 50 -5.49 -1.55 -2.63
C THR A 50 -4.02 -1.80 -2.94
N ARG A 51 -3.77 -2.42 -4.08
CA ARG A 51 -2.41 -2.70 -4.59
C ARG A 51 -2.31 -2.18 -6.01
N LEU A 52 -1.24 -1.46 -6.30
CA LEU A 52 -0.97 -0.89 -7.62
C LEU A 52 0.34 -1.45 -8.16
N GLY A 53 0.25 -2.03 -9.34
CA GLY A 53 1.38 -2.58 -10.08
C GLY A 53 2.04 -1.61 -11.05
N ALA A 54 1.37 -0.50 -11.33
CA ALA A 54 1.84 0.56 -12.20
C ALA A 54 1.33 1.91 -11.68
N LEU A 55 2.09 2.97 -11.96
CA LEU A 55 1.69 4.36 -11.75
C LEU A 55 1.37 5.03 -13.09
N ASP A 56 0.62 4.33 -13.92
CA ASP A 56 0.04 4.87 -15.15
C ASP A 56 -1.18 5.75 -14.83
N LEU A 57 -1.86 6.27 -15.86
CA LEU A 57 -3.01 7.16 -15.68
C LEU A 57 -4.12 6.52 -14.83
N GLU A 58 -4.34 5.22 -14.98
CA GLU A 58 -5.33 4.49 -14.21
C GLU A 58 -4.90 4.38 -12.74
N GLY A 59 -3.67 3.95 -12.49
CA GLY A 59 -3.10 3.88 -11.13
C GLY A 59 -3.08 5.24 -10.42
N LEU A 60 -2.78 6.32 -11.14
CA LEU A 60 -2.83 7.69 -10.62
C LEU A 60 -4.26 8.14 -10.31
N ASN A 61 -5.25 7.78 -11.14
CA ASN A 61 -6.66 8.07 -10.85
C ASN A 61 -7.14 7.32 -9.61
N VAL A 62 -6.74 6.06 -9.43
CA VAL A 62 -7.04 5.28 -8.22
C VAL A 62 -6.43 5.96 -6.99
N LEU A 63 -5.15 6.33 -7.04
CA LEU A 63 -4.46 7.05 -5.96
C LEU A 63 -5.14 8.38 -5.64
N GLN A 64 -5.51 9.16 -6.65
CA GLN A 64 -6.21 10.44 -6.46
C GLN A 64 -7.55 10.25 -5.77
N ALA A 65 -8.37 9.31 -6.25
CA ALA A 65 -9.68 9.05 -5.65
C ALA A 65 -9.60 8.59 -4.19
N LEU A 66 -8.56 7.81 -3.87
CA LEU A 66 -8.23 7.36 -2.53
C LEU A 66 -7.79 8.52 -1.62
N LEU A 67 -6.88 9.39 -2.10
CA LEU A 67 -6.41 10.57 -1.37
C LEU A 67 -7.52 11.60 -1.16
N ASP A 68 -8.39 11.80 -2.15
CA ASP A 68 -9.56 12.67 -2.05
C ASP A 68 -10.51 12.19 -0.95
N ALA A 69 -10.78 10.88 -0.91
CA ALA A 69 -11.62 10.29 0.12
C ALA A 69 -11.01 10.44 1.51
N ALA A 70 -9.70 10.20 1.64
CA ALA A 70 -9.01 10.39 2.91
C ALA A 70 -9.03 11.86 3.37
N SER A 71 -8.79 12.78 2.45
CA SER A 71 -8.79 14.23 2.72
C SER A 71 -10.18 14.73 3.12
N ALA A 72 -11.22 14.28 2.44
CA ALA A 72 -12.61 14.66 2.74
C ALA A 72 -13.05 14.24 4.14
N HIS A 73 -12.48 13.16 4.68
CA HIS A 73 -12.82 12.61 5.99
C HIS A 73 -11.73 12.78 7.05
N GLY A 74 -10.65 13.50 6.73
CA GLY A 74 -9.51 13.71 7.63
C GLY A 74 -8.83 12.42 8.07
N THR A 75 -8.85 11.37 7.24
CA THR A 75 -8.27 10.06 7.58
C THR A 75 -6.83 9.94 7.10
N ARG A 76 -6.09 9.05 7.76
CA ARG A 76 -4.69 8.80 7.42
C ARG A 76 -4.60 8.01 6.11
N VAL A 77 -3.53 8.26 5.36
CA VAL A 77 -3.11 7.44 4.23
C VAL A 77 -1.68 6.95 4.48
N ARG A 78 -1.44 5.69 4.14
CA ARG A 78 -0.11 5.07 4.15
C ARG A 78 0.14 4.45 2.79
N LEU A 79 1.27 4.82 2.21
CA LEU A 79 1.81 4.25 0.98
C LEU A 79 3.05 3.45 1.36
N GLU A 80 3.06 2.17 1.05
CA GLU A 80 4.20 1.32 1.32
C GLU A 80 4.42 0.35 0.15
N PRO A 81 5.67 0.14 -0.25
CA PRO A 81 6.01 -0.90 -1.20
C PRO A 81 5.82 -2.28 -0.55
N ALA A 82 5.23 -3.23 -1.29
CA ALA A 82 4.88 -4.55 -0.79
C ALA A 82 5.28 -5.65 -1.79
N PRO A 83 5.57 -6.87 -1.32
CA PRO A 83 5.85 -8.00 -2.21
C PRO A 83 4.65 -8.31 -3.10
N VAL A 84 4.93 -8.77 -4.32
CA VAL A 84 3.92 -9.21 -5.28
C VAL A 84 3.18 -10.43 -4.69
N PRO A 85 1.85 -10.39 -4.50
CA PRO A 85 1.08 -11.55 -4.04
C PRO A 85 1.15 -12.71 -5.05
N GLU A 86 1.06 -13.95 -4.57
CA GLU A 86 1.11 -15.14 -5.45
C GLU A 86 -0.02 -15.19 -6.50
N PHE A 87 -1.15 -14.52 -6.22
CA PHE A 87 -2.32 -14.45 -7.09
C PHE A 87 -2.35 -13.19 -7.99
N TRP A 88 -1.24 -12.47 -8.08
CA TRP A 88 -1.18 -11.21 -8.81
C TRP A 88 -0.84 -11.42 -10.28
N ASP A 89 -1.82 -11.18 -11.15
CA ASP A 89 -1.68 -11.24 -12.62
C ASP A 89 -1.48 -9.86 -13.27
N GLY A 90 -1.33 -8.80 -12.45
CA GLY A 90 -1.23 -7.42 -12.91
C GLY A 90 0.21 -6.96 -13.22
N PRO A 91 0.38 -5.71 -13.67
CA PRO A 91 1.72 -5.13 -13.83
C PRO A 91 2.48 -5.11 -12.50
N VAL A 92 3.79 -4.96 -12.55
CA VAL A 92 4.63 -4.87 -11.36
C VAL A 92 5.59 -3.70 -11.49
N LEU A 93 5.89 -3.06 -10.36
CA LEU A 93 6.90 -2.01 -10.31
C LEU A 93 8.27 -2.68 -10.18
N THR A 94 9.24 -2.16 -10.95
CA THR A 94 10.65 -2.55 -10.87
C THR A 94 11.45 -1.46 -10.17
N ARG A 95 12.58 -1.80 -9.54
CA ARG A 95 13.38 -0.83 -8.77
C ARG A 95 14.04 0.21 -9.70
N GLY A 96 13.83 1.49 -9.40
CA GLY A 96 14.85 2.53 -9.59
C GLY A 96 15.72 2.64 -8.32
N PRO A 97 16.99 3.09 -8.42
CA PRO A 97 17.97 3.00 -7.32
C PRO A 97 17.52 3.68 -6.02
N ASP A 98 16.76 4.77 -6.09
CA ASP A 98 16.30 5.50 -4.90
C ASP A 98 15.15 4.81 -4.14
N VAL A 99 14.30 4.07 -4.85
CA VAL A 99 13.17 3.32 -4.25
C VAL A 99 13.68 2.06 -3.53
N ALA A 100 14.77 1.48 -4.03
CA ALA A 100 15.47 0.38 -3.39
C ALA A 100 15.98 0.75 -1.98
N ALA A 101 16.62 1.92 -1.85
CA ALA A 101 17.14 2.40 -0.57
C ALA A 101 16.02 2.65 0.45
N LEU A 102 14.88 3.18 0.01
CA LEU A 102 13.72 3.43 0.88
C LEU A 102 13.07 2.13 1.36
N LEU A 103 13.01 1.12 0.50
CA LEU A 103 12.54 -0.23 0.81
C LEU A 103 13.40 -0.92 1.88
N GLU A 104 14.73 -0.92 1.71
CA GLU A 104 15.66 -1.50 2.68
C GLU A 104 15.59 -0.78 4.03
N ALA A 105 15.50 0.55 4.02
CA ALA A 105 15.39 1.35 5.24
C ALA A 105 14.09 1.05 6.03
N GLN A 106 12.97 0.80 5.33
CA GLN A 106 11.71 0.45 6.00
C GLN A 106 11.67 -1.00 6.48
N ALA A 107 12.29 -1.94 5.76
CA ALA A 107 12.45 -3.32 6.24
C ALA A 107 13.28 -3.39 7.54
N GLY A 108 14.18 -2.43 7.76
CA GLY A 108 14.95 -2.28 8.98
C GLY A 108 14.20 -1.67 10.17
N GLN A 109 13.10 -0.93 9.95
CA GLN A 109 12.38 -0.22 11.02
C GLN A 109 11.61 -1.12 12.00
N GLY A 110 11.52 -2.43 11.73
CA GLY A 110 10.97 -3.42 12.65
C GLY A 110 12.02 -4.23 13.42
N ARG A 111 13.32 -4.00 13.21
CA ARG A 111 14.38 -4.77 13.89
C ARG A 111 14.65 -4.22 15.29
N PRO A 112 14.68 -5.07 16.33
CA PRO A 112 15.19 -4.67 17.63
C PRO A 112 16.66 -4.25 17.52
N LEU A 113 17.03 -3.16 18.21
CA LEU A 113 18.40 -2.66 18.30
C LEU A 113 19.34 -3.81 18.73
N GLY A 114 20.31 -4.15 17.87
CA GLY A 114 21.35 -5.15 18.16
C GLY A 114 21.50 -6.31 17.17
N GLN A 115 20.59 -6.49 16.19
CA GLN A 115 20.79 -7.48 15.13
C GLN A 115 21.54 -6.89 13.93
N LEU A 116 22.72 -7.44 13.65
CA LEU A 116 23.49 -7.16 12.43
C LEU A 116 22.72 -7.63 11.18
N PRO A 117 22.83 -6.91 10.06
CA PRO A 117 22.28 -7.37 8.79
C PRO A 117 22.92 -8.69 8.39
N MET A 118 22.10 -9.71 8.15
CA MET A 118 22.58 -10.97 7.57
C MET A 118 22.90 -10.73 6.10
N ALA A 119 24.16 -11.01 5.75
CA ALA A 119 24.70 -10.99 4.39
C ALA A 119 24.08 -12.06 3.49
#